data_AF-A0A9P8S2S2-F1
#
_entry.id   AF-A0A9P8S2S2-F1
#
_cell.length_a   1.000
_cell.length_b   1.000
_cell.length_c   1.000
_cell.angle_alpha   90.00
_cell.angle_beta   90.00
_cell.angle_gamma   90.00
#
_symmetry.space_group_name_H-M   'P 1'
#
loop_
_entity.id
_entity.type
_entity.pdbx_description
1 polymer ?
#
loop_
_entity_poly.entity_id
_entity_poly.type
_entity_poly.pdbx_seq_one_letter_code
_entity_poly.pdbx_strand_id
1 'polypeptide(L)'
;MITGLATQMDGRDNQYPPRIVGFGAGPKDVEFFLAGSLSPPKRAEGHKKGKKVQVAGPSQRVDGRYVSVYEHFEETYKIIIRDTTLPVINVGTQKNPSYLPLEVCHVLPGQPTRSQLSPNQVQQTIRFAVRKPTFNAQSIATSGLQTLGLSPTCPTLTSFGIQARPELIAVPGSVLPPPVVKYCGGKAADHRYGSWHLRSLQVNSAANLARGTYLSISVRGKDHPWANILELKSLLDRFRDTLRKLGINAGECVKGLDIEVKPHNADAQVDIAIRCFATSQNPPQLLLVILPASDNVALYNRVKFACHVEAGLINVCVVGSKFAKVDEQYYANVGLQVNFKLRGQNYYIDGSQLGILGEGKTMLVGIHVTHPSPGSSQNAPSVAGIVASVDKQLAQWPAELRIQAAQQEMEAQSHLKVAEHLNWESKNMQQS
;
A
#
# COMPACT_ATOMS: atom_id res chain seq x y z
N MET A 1 17.66 -8.53 20.27
CA MET A 1 16.33 -8.55 19.63
C MET A 1 15.36 -8.03 20.68
N ILE A 2 14.56 -7.00 20.39
CA ILE A 2 13.54 -6.52 21.33
C ILE A 2 12.29 -7.35 21.09
N THR A 3 11.81 -8.06 22.11
CA THR A 3 10.61 -8.89 22.01
C THR A 3 9.35 -8.08 22.25
N GLY A 4 9.44 -7.05 23.10
CA GLY A 4 8.34 -6.12 23.35
C GLY A 4 8.56 -5.30 24.60
N LEU A 5 7.50 -4.64 25.07
CA LEU A 5 7.46 -4.09 26.43
C LEU A 5 7.23 -5.22 27.44
N ALA A 6 7.62 -5.02 28.69
CA ALA A 6 7.30 -5.94 29.77
C ALA A 6 5.79 -6.14 29.89
N THR A 7 5.34 -7.39 30.01
CA THR A 7 3.92 -7.74 30.12
C THR A 7 3.65 -8.72 31.25
N GLN A 8 2.42 -8.72 31.77
CA GLN A 8 1.99 -9.69 32.79
C GLN A 8 2.06 -11.17 32.34
N MET A 9 2.23 -11.40 31.05
CA MET A 9 2.36 -12.74 30.49
C MET A 9 3.82 -13.22 30.44
N ASP A 10 4.78 -12.36 30.78
CA ASP A 10 6.21 -12.70 30.81
C ASP A 10 6.52 -13.61 31.99
N GLY A 11 7.18 -14.74 31.72
CA GLY A 11 7.63 -15.70 32.72
C GLY A 11 6.50 -16.34 33.53
N ARG A 12 5.25 -16.33 33.05
CA ARG A 12 4.06 -16.82 33.79
C ARG A 12 4.21 -18.25 34.32
N ASP A 13 4.92 -19.10 33.59
CA ASP A 13 5.13 -20.51 33.95
C ASP A 13 6.41 -20.74 34.77
N ASN A 14 7.16 -19.67 35.11
CA ASN A 14 8.36 -19.79 35.92
C ASN A 14 8.01 -20.02 37.39
N GLN A 15 8.88 -20.72 38.11
CA GLN A 15 8.73 -20.95 39.56
C GLN A 15 8.60 -19.64 40.35
N TYR A 16 9.29 -18.58 39.88
CA TYR A 16 9.22 -17.23 40.42
C TYR A 16 8.93 -16.25 39.26
N PRO A 17 7.65 -16.06 38.90
CA PRO A 17 7.29 -15.22 37.77
C PRO A 17 7.53 -13.73 38.10
N PRO A 18 7.97 -12.91 37.13
CA PRO A 18 8.05 -11.46 37.30
C PRO A 18 6.72 -10.84 37.75
N ARG A 19 6.79 -9.75 38.51
CA ARG A 19 5.62 -8.99 38.97
C ARG A 19 5.55 -7.69 38.19
N ILE A 20 4.50 -7.54 37.38
CA ILE A 20 4.33 -6.42 36.46
C ILE A 20 2.94 -5.82 36.68
N VAL A 21 2.88 -4.54 37.04
CA VAL A 21 1.62 -3.85 37.36
C VAL A 21 0.68 -3.78 36.14
N GLY A 22 1.23 -3.54 34.95
CA GLY A 22 0.44 -3.46 33.72
C GLY A 22 1.30 -3.35 32.46
N PHE A 23 0.66 -3.37 31.30
CA PHE A 23 1.35 -3.14 30.03
C PHE A 23 1.92 -1.72 29.99
N GLY A 24 3.22 -1.60 29.70
CA GLY A 24 3.92 -0.32 29.73
C GLY A 24 4.36 0.13 31.13
N ALA A 25 4.41 -0.77 32.10
CA ALA A 25 4.93 -0.50 33.44
C ALA A 25 6.38 0.01 33.41
N GLY A 26 6.67 0.97 34.29
CA GLY A 26 7.99 1.55 34.44
C GLY A 26 8.94 0.72 35.32
N PRO A 27 10.23 1.09 35.39
CA PRO A 27 11.27 0.33 36.11
C PRO A 27 11.00 0.05 37.59
N LYS A 28 10.18 0.87 38.26
CA LYS A 28 9.75 0.64 39.66
C LYS A 28 8.60 -0.36 39.78
N ASP A 29 7.83 -0.52 38.71
CA ASP A 29 6.60 -1.33 38.65
C ASP A 29 6.81 -2.68 37.94
N VAL A 30 8.07 -2.98 37.60
CA VAL A 30 8.51 -4.27 37.05
C VAL A 30 9.53 -4.87 38.00
N GLU A 31 9.15 -5.95 38.66
CA GLU A 31 10.02 -6.70 39.58
C GLU A 31 10.34 -8.09 39.03
N PHE A 32 11.55 -8.57 39.29
CA PHE A 32 11.96 -9.92 38.98
C PHE A 32 12.65 -10.57 40.19
N PHE A 33 12.63 -11.90 40.24
CA PHE A 33 13.25 -12.64 41.33
C PHE A 33 14.76 -12.76 41.10
N LEU A 34 15.54 -12.17 42.01
CA LEU A 34 16.98 -12.28 42.05
C LEU A 34 17.37 -13.36 43.09
N ALA A 35 17.88 -14.49 42.60
CA ALA A 35 18.44 -15.54 43.45
C ALA A 35 19.74 -15.06 44.11
N GLY A 36 19.87 -15.31 45.42
CA GLY A 36 21.10 -15.12 46.18
C GLY A 36 22.16 -16.17 45.82
N SER A 37 23.42 -15.86 46.11
CA SER A 37 24.54 -16.79 45.93
C SER A 37 24.36 -18.05 46.79
N LEU A 38 24.33 -19.23 46.15
CA LEU A 38 24.32 -20.52 46.82
C LEU A 38 25.51 -20.62 47.81
N SER A 39 25.24 -20.80 49.10
CA SER A 39 26.26 -21.23 50.05
C SER A 39 26.46 -22.76 49.93
N PRO A 40 27.71 -23.28 49.98
CA PRO A 40 27.94 -24.72 49.82
C PRO A 40 27.34 -25.51 50.98
N PRO A 41 26.86 -26.75 50.75
CA PRO A 41 26.20 -27.53 51.80
C PRO A 41 27.19 -27.90 52.91
N LYS A 42 26.82 -27.61 54.16
CA LYS A 42 27.54 -28.09 55.35
C LYS A 42 27.44 -29.62 55.40
N ARG A 43 28.58 -30.32 55.37
CA ARG A 43 28.67 -31.76 55.64
C ARG A 43 28.28 -32.02 57.10
N ALA A 44 27.26 -32.84 57.33
CA ALA A 44 26.99 -33.45 58.62
C ALA A 44 27.42 -34.92 58.58
N GLU A 45 28.27 -35.32 59.53
CA GLU A 45 28.65 -36.70 59.80
C GLU A 45 27.49 -37.43 60.51
N GLY A 46 27.23 -38.69 60.13
CA GLY A 46 26.26 -39.53 60.83
C GLY A 46 26.21 -40.96 60.27
N HIS A 47 26.58 -41.92 61.12
CA HIS A 47 26.64 -43.35 60.81
C HIS A 47 25.29 -44.09 60.99
N LYS A 48 25.07 -45.06 60.09
CA LYS A 48 24.40 -46.38 60.18
C LYS A 48 22.87 -46.56 60.01
N LYS A 49 22.61 -47.48 59.05
CA LYS A 49 21.64 -48.61 58.97
C LYS A 49 20.13 -48.34 59.08
N GLY A 50 19.43 -48.58 57.97
CA GLY A 50 18.01 -48.93 57.97
C GLY A 50 17.29 -48.53 56.68
N LYS A 51 16.79 -49.51 55.93
CA LYS A 51 16.11 -49.39 54.63
C LYS A 51 14.77 -48.65 54.79
N LYS A 52 14.62 -47.44 54.24
CA LYS A 52 13.33 -46.81 53.91
C LYS A 52 13.44 -45.94 52.64
N VAL A 53 12.44 -46.10 51.79
CA VAL A 53 12.20 -45.44 50.51
C VAL A 53 12.25 -43.91 50.66
N GLN A 54 13.06 -43.23 49.86
CA GLN A 54 13.07 -41.77 49.76
C GLN A 54 11.94 -41.32 48.84
N VAL A 55 10.89 -40.78 49.44
CA VAL A 55 9.93 -39.91 48.77
C VAL A 55 10.63 -38.55 48.59
N ALA A 56 10.66 -38.03 47.37
CA ALA A 56 11.21 -36.70 47.07
C ALA A 56 10.39 -35.63 47.81
N GLY A 57 10.96 -35.07 48.88
CA GLY A 57 10.46 -33.90 49.59
C GLY A 57 10.77 -32.59 48.84
N PRO A 58 10.15 -31.48 49.27
CA PRO A 58 9.94 -30.29 48.45
C PRO A 58 11.22 -29.52 48.11
N SER A 59 11.17 -28.88 46.95
CA SER A 59 12.15 -28.01 46.31
C SER A 59 13.06 -27.23 47.28
N GLN A 60 14.37 -27.29 47.01
CA GLN A 60 15.38 -26.45 47.66
C GLN A 60 14.90 -24.99 47.67
N ARG A 61 14.77 -24.39 48.87
CA ARG A 61 14.58 -22.94 49.03
C ARG A 61 15.86 -22.27 48.55
N VAL A 62 15.81 -21.68 47.36
CA VAL A 62 16.81 -20.71 46.91
C VAL A 62 16.54 -19.42 47.70
N ASP A 63 17.46 -19.01 48.56
CA ASP A 63 17.40 -17.67 49.16
C ASP A 63 17.44 -16.65 48.02
N GLY A 64 16.46 -15.77 47.94
CA GLY A 64 16.33 -14.76 46.90
C GLY A 64 15.21 -13.79 47.20
N ARG A 65 15.20 -12.65 46.50
CA ARG A 65 14.20 -11.59 46.70
C ARG A 65 13.68 -11.08 45.37
N TYR A 66 12.46 -10.56 45.37
CA TYR A 66 12.01 -9.70 44.28
C TYR A 66 12.73 -8.36 44.42
N VAL A 67 13.22 -7.86 43.29
CA VAL A 67 13.86 -6.56 43.16
C VAL A 67 13.27 -5.86 41.95
N SER A 68 12.99 -4.56 42.06
CA SER A 68 12.53 -3.81 40.90
C SER A 68 13.67 -3.65 39.88
N VAL A 69 13.32 -3.46 38.61
CA VAL A 69 14.31 -3.14 37.58
C VAL A 69 15.07 -1.85 37.95
N TYR A 70 14.40 -0.87 38.57
CA TYR A 70 15.04 0.33 39.10
C TYR A 70 16.11 0.01 40.14
N GLU A 71 15.73 -0.70 41.21
CA GLU A 71 16.63 -1.06 42.32
C GLU A 71 17.80 -1.90 41.82
N HIS A 72 17.56 -2.86 40.93
CA HIS A 72 18.63 -3.69 40.40
C HIS A 72 19.68 -2.88 39.64
N PHE A 73 19.24 -1.91 38.82
CA PHE A 73 20.16 -1.05 38.06
C PHE A 73 20.91 -0.04 38.94
N GLU A 74 20.25 0.50 39.96
CA GLU A 74 20.86 1.38 40.94
C GLU A 74 21.88 0.62 41.81
N GLU A 75 21.54 -0.55 42.32
CA GLU A 75 22.40 -1.33 43.21
C GLU A 75 23.56 -2.01 42.47
N THR A 76 23.29 -2.66 41.33
CA THR A 76 24.24 -3.53 40.63
C THR A 76 25.13 -2.74 39.66
N TYR A 77 24.51 -1.90 38.83
CA TYR A 77 25.21 -1.19 37.75
C TYR A 77 25.55 0.26 38.12
N LYS A 78 25.08 0.75 39.28
CA LYS A 78 25.23 2.15 39.73
C LYS A 78 24.65 3.15 38.71
N ILE A 79 23.56 2.76 38.05
CA ILE A 79 22.84 3.58 37.09
C ILE A 79 21.52 4.03 37.72
N ILE A 80 21.35 5.34 37.90
CA ILE A 80 20.09 5.94 38.36
C ILE A 80 19.23 6.25 37.13
N ILE A 81 18.09 5.58 37.02
CA ILE A 81 17.11 5.82 35.95
C ILE A 81 16.34 7.09 36.29
N ARG A 82 16.37 8.09 35.42
CA ARG A 82 15.82 9.43 35.72
C ARG A 82 14.31 9.49 35.55
N ASP A 83 13.81 8.92 34.46
CA ASP A 83 12.39 8.87 34.12
C ASP A 83 11.85 7.47 34.35
N THR A 84 11.30 7.27 35.54
CA THR A 84 10.69 5.99 35.93
C THR A 84 9.29 5.78 35.35
N THR A 85 8.76 6.73 34.57
CA THR A 85 7.47 6.60 33.89
C THR A 85 7.59 5.91 32.53
N LEU A 86 8.80 5.89 31.96
CA LEU A 86 9.07 5.18 30.72
C LEU A 86 8.95 3.67 30.91
N PRO A 87 8.44 2.92 29.92
CA PRO A 87 8.23 1.49 30.07
C PRO A 87 9.55 0.71 30.17
N VAL A 88 9.49 -0.51 30.67
CA VAL A 88 10.60 -1.47 30.62
C VAL A 88 10.50 -2.32 29.36
N ILE A 89 11.65 -2.57 28.71
CA ILE A 89 11.73 -3.39 27.50
C ILE A 89 12.11 -4.82 27.88
N ASN A 90 11.42 -5.81 27.30
CA ASN A 90 11.81 -7.22 27.32
C ASN A 90 12.70 -7.54 26.10
N VAL A 91 13.98 -7.81 26.34
CA VAL A 91 14.98 -8.22 25.34
C VAL A 91 15.24 -9.73 25.31
N GLY A 92 14.58 -10.47 26.20
CA GLY A 92 14.58 -11.93 26.25
C GLY A 92 13.44 -12.53 25.44
N THR A 93 12.79 -13.56 25.96
CA THR A 93 11.56 -14.12 25.39
C THR A 93 10.42 -14.00 26.40
N GLN A 94 9.17 -14.22 25.97
CA GLN A 94 8.06 -14.28 26.92
C GLN A 94 8.25 -15.40 27.96
N LYS A 95 8.84 -16.54 27.58
CA LYS A 95 9.11 -17.65 28.53
C LYS A 95 10.29 -17.35 29.46
N ASN A 96 11.36 -16.77 28.93
CA ASN A 96 12.56 -16.40 29.67
C ASN A 96 12.83 -14.89 29.47
N PRO A 97 12.15 -14.02 30.23
CA PRO A 97 12.23 -12.57 30.03
C PRO A 97 13.54 -12.00 30.56
N SER A 98 14.00 -10.92 29.92
CA SER A 98 15.17 -10.15 30.34
C SER A 98 14.86 -8.67 30.16
N TYR A 99 14.99 -7.89 31.23
CA TYR A 99 14.46 -6.54 31.29
C TYR A 99 15.54 -5.48 31.23
N LEU A 100 15.35 -4.48 30.36
CA LEU A 100 16.19 -3.29 30.28
C LEU A 100 15.32 -2.03 30.38
N PRO A 101 15.70 -1.04 31.20
CA PRO A 101 15.17 0.32 31.11
C PRO A 101 15.38 0.93 29.71
N LEU A 102 14.47 1.81 29.27
CA LEU A 102 14.65 2.53 28.01
C LEU A 102 15.96 3.33 27.99
N GLU A 103 16.35 3.94 29.11
CA GLU A 103 17.51 4.84 29.22
C GLU A 103 18.87 4.15 28.97
N VAL A 104 18.94 2.83 29.11
CA VAL A 104 20.18 2.07 28.87
C VAL A 104 20.22 1.45 27.47
N CYS A 105 19.17 1.64 26.67
CA CYS A 105 19.04 1.06 25.34
C CYS A 105 19.48 2.04 24.25
N HIS A 106 20.27 1.56 23.29
CA HIS A 106 20.61 2.30 22.08
C HIS A 106 20.21 1.50 20.84
N VAL A 107 19.65 2.18 19.84
CA VAL A 107 19.31 1.54 18.56
C VAL A 107 20.59 1.39 17.76
N LEU A 108 21.00 0.14 17.52
CA LEU A 108 22.17 -0.15 16.69
C LEU A 108 21.97 0.34 15.24
N PRO A 109 23.00 0.91 14.60
CA PRO A 109 22.91 1.34 13.21
C PRO A 109 22.76 0.16 12.25
N GLY A 110 22.29 0.43 11.03
CA GLY A 110 22.21 -0.57 9.95
C GLY A 110 21.02 -1.53 10.03
N GLN A 111 20.05 -1.27 10.91
CA GLN A 111 18.82 -2.07 11.00
C GLN A 111 17.77 -1.58 9.99
N PRO A 112 17.34 -2.42 9.02
CA PRO A 112 16.32 -2.02 8.05
C PRO A 112 14.94 -1.93 8.71
N THR A 113 14.20 -0.87 8.38
CA THR A 113 12.80 -0.79 8.75
C THR A 113 11.94 -1.70 7.86
N ARG A 114 11.03 -2.44 8.48
CA ARG A 114 10.03 -3.28 7.78
C ARG A 114 8.61 -2.73 7.88
N SER A 115 8.43 -1.62 8.61
CA SER A 115 7.14 -0.98 8.77
C SER A 115 6.75 -0.18 7.54
N GLN A 116 5.45 -0.02 7.33
CA GLN A 116 4.94 0.89 6.32
C GLN A 116 5.30 2.32 6.70
N LEU A 117 5.92 3.04 5.76
CA LEU A 117 6.24 4.45 5.93
C LEU A 117 4.96 5.29 5.87
N SER A 118 4.89 6.34 6.69
CA SER A 118 3.83 7.34 6.58
C SER A 118 3.91 8.10 5.24
N PRO A 119 2.82 8.71 4.75
CA PRO A 119 2.83 9.46 3.49
C PRO A 119 3.90 10.55 3.41
N ASN A 120 4.20 11.23 4.54
CA ASN A 120 5.27 12.22 4.61
C ASN A 120 6.65 11.56 4.49
N GLN A 121 6.90 10.47 5.21
CA GLN A 121 8.15 9.72 5.10
C GLN A 121 8.37 9.16 3.69
N VAL A 122 7.32 8.66 3.04
CA VAL A 122 7.38 8.25 1.62
C VAL A 122 7.75 9.43 0.74
N GLN A 123 7.12 10.60 0.92
CA GLN A 123 7.46 11.80 0.15
C GLN A 123 8.92 12.22 0.34
N GLN A 124 9.45 12.21 1.57
CA GLN A 124 10.86 12.53 1.82
C GLN A 124 11.79 11.49 1.21
N THR A 125 11.44 10.20 1.29
CA THR A 125 12.20 9.11 0.67
C THR A 125 12.27 9.30 -0.85
N ILE A 126 11.16 9.64 -1.49
CA ILE A 126 11.11 9.94 -2.93
C ILE A 126 11.98 11.16 -3.24
N ARG A 127 11.85 12.26 -2.49
CA ARG A 127 12.64 13.48 -2.70
C ARG A 127 14.14 13.22 -2.58
N PHE A 128 14.54 12.36 -1.65
CA PHE A 128 15.92 11.97 -1.46
C PHE A 128 16.43 11.02 -2.56
N ALA A 129 15.62 10.02 -2.93
CA ALA A 129 16.02 8.96 -3.86
C ALA A 129 15.98 9.39 -5.34
N VAL A 130 15.07 10.28 -5.72
CA VAL A 130 14.91 10.73 -7.12
C VAL A 130 16.04 11.66 -7.50
N ARG A 131 16.98 11.13 -8.30
CA ARG A 131 18.15 11.84 -8.83
C ARG A 131 18.18 11.73 -10.36
N LYS A 132 18.80 12.71 -11.02
CA LYS A 132 19.02 12.63 -12.48
C LYS A 132 19.88 11.40 -12.82
N PRO A 133 19.67 10.74 -13.97
CA PRO A 133 20.43 9.55 -14.36
C PRO A 133 21.95 9.75 -14.31
N THR A 134 22.45 10.95 -14.65
CA THR A 134 23.89 11.28 -14.60
C THR A 134 24.49 11.14 -13.21
N PHE A 135 23.78 11.57 -12.17
CA PHE A 135 24.25 11.44 -10.78
C PHE A 135 24.20 10.00 -10.28
N ASN A 136 23.21 9.21 -10.73
CA ASN A 136 23.16 7.78 -10.42
C ASN A 136 24.31 7.04 -11.09
N ALA A 137 24.56 7.31 -12.38
CA ALA A 137 25.68 6.75 -13.13
C ALA A 137 27.02 7.05 -12.45
N GLN A 138 27.23 8.30 -12.03
CA GLN A 138 28.43 8.70 -11.30
C GLN A 138 28.59 7.92 -9.99
N SER A 139 27.54 7.87 -9.14
CA SER A 139 27.60 7.14 -7.87
C SER A 139 27.91 5.65 -8.05
N ILE A 140 27.32 5.01 -9.07
CA ILE A 140 27.58 3.60 -9.40
C ILE A 140 29.05 3.41 -9.79
N ALA A 141 29.56 4.25 -10.70
CA ALA A 141 30.93 4.14 -11.22
C ALA A 141 32.00 4.47 -10.16
N THR A 142 31.75 5.44 -9.28
CA THR A 142 32.77 5.91 -8.32
C THR A 142 32.74 5.16 -6.98
N SER A 143 31.54 4.92 -6.44
CA SER A 143 31.37 4.42 -5.06
C SER A 143 30.60 3.10 -4.98
N GLY A 144 29.94 2.69 -6.06
CA GLY A 144 29.12 1.48 -6.10
C GLY A 144 29.93 0.22 -5.84
N LEU A 145 31.07 0.07 -6.52
CA LEU A 145 31.94 -1.10 -6.34
C LEU A 145 32.46 -1.21 -4.90
N GLN A 146 32.87 -0.10 -4.29
CA GLN A 146 33.33 -0.10 -2.90
C GLN A 146 32.20 -0.48 -1.95
N THR A 147 31.00 0.09 -2.14
CA THR A 147 29.82 -0.19 -1.31
C THR A 147 29.42 -1.66 -1.35
N LEU A 148 29.57 -2.31 -2.51
CA LEU A 148 29.24 -3.72 -2.71
C LEU A 148 30.37 -4.68 -2.29
N GLY A 149 31.52 -4.16 -1.82
CA GLY A 149 32.71 -4.99 -1.53
C GLY A 149 33.38 -5.56 -2.78
N LEU A 150 33.07 -5.00 -3.96
CA LEU A 150 33.62 -5.37 -5.26
C LEU A 150 34.82 -4.51 -5.66
N SER A 151 35.51 -3.93 -4.68
CA SER A 151 36.74 -3.19 -4.93
C SER A 151 37.78 -4.11 -5.60
N PRO A 152 38.58 -3.61 -6.57
CA PRO A 152 39.70 -4.36 -7.13
C PRO A 152 40.69 -4.87 -6.08
N THR A 153 40.70 -4.26 -4.89
CA THR A 153 41.55 -4.67 -3.75
C THR A 153 40.96 -5.81 -2.92
N CYS A 154 39.82 -6.39 -3.31
CA CYS A 154 39.19 -7.49 -2.59
C CYS A 154 40.02 -8.79 -2.73
N PRO A 155 40.60 -9.33 -1.64
CA PRO A 155 41.46 -10.51 -1.70
C PRO A 155 40.72 -11.74 -2.22
N THR A 156 39.46 -11.89 -1.81
CA THR A 156 38.59 -12.99 -2.26
C THR A 156 38.43 -12.95 -3.79
N LEU A 157 38.01 -11.83 -4.37
CA LEU A 157 37.83 -11.73 -5.82
C LEU A 157 39.13 -12.00 -6.59
N THR A 158 40.25 -11.50 -6.08
CA THR A 158 41.58 -11.73 -6.65
C THR A 158 41.93 -13.23 -6.66
N SER A 159 41.66 -13.95 -5.57
CA SER A 159 41.89 -15.41 -5.51
C SER A 159 41.04 -16.22 -6.49
N PHE A 160 39.86 -15.71 -6.86
CA PHE A 160 38.98 -16.31 -7.87
C PHE A 160 39.27 -15.80 -9.30
N GLY A 161 40.27 -14.93 -9.48
CA GLY A 161 40.57 -14.33 -10.79
C GLY A 161 39.48 -13.38 -11.32
N ILE A 162 38.63 -12.85 -10.43
CA ILE A 162 37.53 -11.94 -10.79
C ILE A 162 37.99 -10.50 -10.59
N GLN A 163 37.83 -9.67 -11.62
CA GLN A 163 38.12 -8.24 -11.56
C GLN A 163 36.93 -7.41 -12.04
N ALA A 164 36.37 -6.61 -11.13
CA ALA A 164 35.32 -5.65 -11.47
C ALA A 164 35.92 -4.38 -12.09
N ARG A 165 35.30 -3.90 -13.18
CA ARG A 165 35.66 -2.65 -13.85
C ARG A 165 34.76 -1.51 -13.36
N PRO A 166 35.29 -0.31 -13.07
CA PRO A 166 34.51 0.82 -12.56
C PRO A 166 33.67 1.52 -13.63
N GLU A 167 33.84 1.20 -14.91
CA GLU A 167 33.09 1.81 -16.00
C GLU A 167 31.73 1.15 -16.22
N LEU A 168 30.73 1.96 -16.57
CA LEU A 168 29.44 1.46 -17.05
C LEU A 168 29.61 0.85 -18.44
N ILE A 169 28.93 -0.27 -18.68
CA ILE A 169 28.91 -0.91 -19.99
C ILE A 169 28.17 -0.01 -20.98
N ALA A 170 28.84 0.33 -22.09
CA ALA A 170 28.21 1.01 -23.20
C ALA A 170 27.56 -0.02 -24.14
N VAL A 171 26.28 0.20 -24.46
CA VAL A 171 25.52 -0.65 -25.39
C VAL A 171 24.95 0.21 -26.52
N PRO A 172 25.00 -0.25 -27.78
CA PRO A 172 24.31 0.43 -28.87
C PRO A 172 22.80 0.37 -28.64
N GLY A 173 22.11 1.49 -28.83
CA GLY A 173 20.66 1.60 -28.68
C GLY A 173 20.04 2.37 -29.85
N SER A 174 18.80 2.01 -30.19
CA SER A 174 18.01 2.68 -31.23
C SER A 174 16.78 3.34 -30.63
N VAL A 175 16.48 4.57 -31.07
CA VAL A 175 15.24 5.26 -30.71
C VAL A 175 14.19 4.98 -31.78
N LEU A 176 13.13 4.26 -31.40
CA LEU A 176 12.03 3.95 -32.31
C LEU A 176 11.17 5.21 -32.56
N PRO A 177 10.67 5.43 -33.78
CA PRO A 177 9.73 6.50 -34.04
C PRO A 177 8.43 6.28 -33.25
N PRO A 178 7.87 7.31 -32.61
CA PRO A 178 6.60 7.17 -31.88
C PRO A 178 5.43 6.99 -32.86
N PRO A 179 4.39 6.23 -32.47
CA PRO A 179 3.18 6.14 -33.28
C PRO A 179 2.39 7.46 -33.25
N VAL A 180 1.69 7.75 -34.34
CA VAL A 180 0.82 8.92 -34.45
C VAL A 180 -0.51 8.66 -33.72
N VAL A 181 -0.71 9.33 -32.60
CA VAL A 181 -1.96 9.30 -31.83
C VAL A 181 -2.98 10.24 -32.46
N LYS A 182 -4.12 9.71 -32.87
CA LYS A 182 -5.22 10.46 -33.52
C LYS A 182 -6.44 10.54 -32.60
N TYR A 183 -7.11 11.69 -32.65
CA TYR A 183 -8.34 12.02 -31.94
C TYR A 183 -9.51 12.18 -32.93
N CYS A 184 -10.66 12.68 -32.46
CA CYS A 184 -11.83 12.95 -33.30
C CYS A 184 -11.46 13.69 -34.60
N GLY A 185 -12.07 13.27 -35.71
CA GLY A 185 -11.81 13.84 -37.03
C GLY A 185 -10.40 13.56 -37.58
N GLY A 186 -9.66 12.62 -37.00
CA GLY A 186 -8.30 12.28 -37.45
C GLY A 186 -7.23 13.28 -37.02
N LYS A 187 -7.55 14.20 -36.11
CA LYS A 187 -6.59 15.20 -35.61
C LYS A 187 -5.47 14.52 -34.82
N ALA A 188 -4.24 14.69 -35.26
CA ALA A 188 -3.06 14.16 -34.58
C ALA A 188 -2.74 14.97 -33.31
N ALA A 189 -2.33 14.28 -32.25
CA ALA A 189 -1.78 14.92 -31.07
C ALA A 189 -0.33 15.38 -31.31
N ASP A 190 0.02 16.58 -30.82
CA ASP A 190 1.41 17.06 -30.84
C ASP A 190 2.20 16.37 -29.73
N HIS A 191 2.98 15.35 -30.11
CA HIS A 191 3.79 14.57 -29.18
C HIS A 191 5.17 15.18 -28.96
N ARG A 192 5.61 15.25 -27.70
CA ARG A 192 6.99 15.62 -27.32
C ARG A 192 7.47 14.65 -26.25
N TYR A 193 8.53 13.91 -26.55
CA TYR A 193 9.15 12.96 -25.62
C TYR A 193 8.14 11.97 -25.01
N GLY A 194 7.22 11.44 -25.82
CA GLY A 194 6.18 10.51 -25.37
C GLY A 194 5.03 11.13 -24.58
N SER A 195 4.92 12.46 -24.53
CA SER A 195 3.84 13.18 -23.85
C SER A 195 3.13 14.15 -24.80
N TRP A 196 1.83 14.39 -24.58
CA TRP A 196 1.07 15.41 -25.31
C TRP A 196 0.00 16.04 -24.41
N HIS A 197 -0.52 17.19 -24.84
CA HIS A 197 -1.62 17.89 -24.17
C HIS A 197 -2.95 17.69 -24.91
N LEU A 198 -4.06 17.81 -24.17
CA LEU A 198 -5.43 17.64 -24.69
C LEU A 198 -6.02 18.93 -25.28
N ARG A 199 -5.21 19.99 -25.45
CA ARG A 199 -5.71 21.30 -25.88
C ARG A 199 -6.33 21.20 -27.27
N SER A 200 -7.59 21.59 -27.37
CA SER A 200 -8.36 21.56 -28.62
C SER A 200 -8.49 20.16 -29.25
N LEU A 201 -8.37 19.09 -28.45
CA LEU A 201 -8.62 17.71 -28.87
C LEU A 201 -9.97 17.24 -28.31
N GLN A 202 -10.70 16.47 -29.11
CA GLN A 202 -11.95 15.82 -28.70
C GLN A 202 -11.79 14.31 -28.81
N VAL A 203 -12.43 13.59 -27.90
CA VAL A 203 -12.35 12.12 -27.85
C VAL A 203 -12.84 11.49 -29.16
N ASN A 204 -12.17 10.44 -29.63
CA ASN A 204 -12.49 9.80 -30.91
C ASN A 204 -13.94 9.28 -30.98
N SER A 205 -14.38 8.58 -29.93
CA SER A 205 -15.77 8.17 -29.75
C SER A 205 -16.25 8.66 -28.39
N ALA A 206 -17.21 9.57 -28.44
CA ALA A 206 -17.78 10.20 -27.26
C ALA A 206 -18.85 9.32 -26.62
N ALA A 207 -18.70 9.09 -25.32
CA ALA A 207 -19.75 8.49 -24.52
C ALA A 207 -20.93 9.47 -24.32
N ASN A 208 -22.12 8.90 -24.10
CA ASN A 208 -23.31 9.65 -23.74
C ASN A 208 -23.54 9.59 -22.22
N LEU A 209 -23.29 10.70 -21.54
CA LEU A 209 -23.58 10.92 -20.12
C LEU A 209 -24.84 11.77 -19.97
N ALA A 210 -25.99 11.21 -20.32
CA ALA A 210 -27.28 11.89 -20.18
C ALA A 210 -27.65 12.12 -18.70
N ARG A 211 -27.30 11.16 -17.81
CA ARG A 211 -27.65 11.19 -16.38
C ARG A 211 -26.46 10.87 -15.48
N GLY A 212 -25.67 11.90 -15.19
CA GLY A 212 -24.65 11.87 -14.14
C GLY A 212 -25.18 12.40 -12.81
N THR A 213 -24.62 11.92 -11.70
CA THR A 213 -24.85 12.49 -10.35
C THR A 213 -23.55 12.50 -9.54
N TYR A 214 -23.60 13.02 -8.31
CA TYR A 214 -22.45 13.11 -7.43
C TYR A 214 -22.74 12.57 -6.03
N LEU A 215 -21.68 12.12 -5.37
CA LEU A 215 -21.64 11.87 -3.93
C LEU A 215 -20.47 12.65 -3.35
N SER A 216 -20.77 13.73 -2.64
CA SER A 216 -19.80 14.48 -1.86
C SER A 216 -19.69 13.85 -0.47
N ILE A 217 -18.46 13.56 -0.04
CA ILE A 217 -18.19 12.98 1.28
C ILE A 217 -17.25 13.89 2.03
N SER A 218 -17.67 14.27 3.23
CA SER A 218 -16.88 15.05 4.18
C SER A 218 -16.69 14.30 5.47
N VAL A 219 -15.66 14.67 6.24
CA VAL A 219 -15.42 14.09 7.57
C VAL A 219 -15.70 15.16 8.60
N ARG A 220 -16.51 14.83 9.60
CA ARG A 220 -16.91 15.76 10.66
C ARG A 220 -15.71 16.46 11.28
N GLY A 221 -15.75 17.78 11.34
CA GLY A 221 -14.70 18.63 11.92
C GLY A 221 -13.51 18.93 10.99
N LYS A 222 -13.60 18.60 9.70
CA LYS A 222 -12.66 19.05 8.67
C LYS A 222 -13.31 20.08 7.76
N ASP A 223 -12.52 21.07 7.33
CA ASP A 223 -12.99 22.09 6.40
C ASP A 223 -13.37 21.50 5.03
N HIS A 224 -14.43 22.06 4.45
CA HIS A 224 -14.84 21.73 3.10
C HIS A 224 -14.09 22.61 2.08
N PRO A 225 -13.75 22.06 0.90
CA PRO A 225 -13.12 22.85 -0.17
C PRO A 225 -14.04 23.91 -0.80
N TRP A 226 -15.33 23.91 -0.48
CA TRP A 226 -16.33 24.87 -0.94
C TRP A 226 -17.20 25.29 0.26
N ALA A 227 -17.70 26.52 0.24
CA ALA A 227 -18.45 27.11 1.34
C ALA A 227 -19.90 26.60 1.42
N ASN A 228 -20.51 26.26 0.28
CA ASN A 228 -21.91 25.85 0.22
C ASN A 228 -22.23 25.02 -1.04
N ILE A 229 -23.45 24.51 -1.10
CA ILE A 229 -23.93 23.66 -2.20
C ILE A 229 -23.99 24.37 -3.55
N LEU A 230 -24.15 25.71 -3.58
CA LEU A 230 -24.19 26.48 -4.83
C LEU A 230 -22.79 26.56 -5.46
N GLU A 231 -21.76 26.69 -4.63
CA GLU A 231 -20.37 26.65 -5.10
C GLU A 231 -20.02 25.26 -5.63
N LEU A 232 -20.42 24.19 -4.94
CA LEU A 232 -20.27 22.82 -5.47
C LEU A 232 -20.99 22.65 -6.82
N LYS A 233 -22.22 23.19 -6.95
CA LYS A 233 -22.95 23.17 -8.23
C LYS A 233 -22.16 23.87 -9.34
N SER A 234 -21.58 25.05 -9.06
CA SER A 234 -20.73 25.78 -10.02
C SER A 234 -19.50 24.97 -10.45
N LEU A 235 -18.84 24.26 -9.53
CA LEU A 235 -17.73 23.36 -9.85
C LEU A 235 -18.17 22.19 -10.74
N LEU A 236 -19.32 21.58 -10.44
CA LEU A 236 -19.90 20.50 -11.26
C LEU A 236 -20.27 20.99 -12.67
N ASP A 237 -20.82 22.20 -12.80
CA ASP A 237 -21.13 22.82 -14.09
C ASP A 237 -19.86 23.07 -14.92
N ARG A 238 -18.79 23.59 -14.30
CA ARG A 238 -17.49 23.77 -14.98
C ARG A 238 -16.87 22.43 -15.43
N PHE A 239 -17.01 21.39 -14.61
CA PHE A 239 -16.57 20.06 -14.99
C PHE A 239 -17.39 19.53 -16.17
N ARG A 240 -18.72 19.66 -16.14
CA ARG A 240 -19.60 19.30 -17.27
C ARG A 240 -19.20 20.03 -18.55
N ASP A 241 -18.93 21.33 -18.47
CA ASP A 241 -18.52 22.13 -19.63
C ASP A 241 -17.18 21.64 -20.19
N THR A 242 -16.27 21.17 -19.34
CA THR A 242 -15.02 20.52 -19.77
C THR A 242 -15.28 19.18 -20.46
N LEU A 243 -16.22 18.36 -19.96
CA LEU A 243 -16.64 17.12 -20.64
C LEU A 243 -17.19 17.42 -22.04
N ARG A 244 -18.03 18.46 -22.17
CA ARG A 244 -18.57 18.90 -23.47
C ARG A 244 -17.48 19.42 -24.41
N LYS A 245 -16.50 20.17 -23.90
CA LYS A 245 -15.32 20.60 -24.68
C LYS A 245 -14.53 19.41 -25.22
N LEU A 246 -14.46 18.30 -24.49
CA LEU A 246 -13.87 17.04 -24.94
C LEU A 246 -14.73 16.27 -25.94
N GLY A 247 -15.96 16.72 -26.23
CA GLY A 247 -16.91 16.06 -27.13
C GLY A 247 -17.85 15.07 -26.45
N ILE A 248 -17.73 14.86 -25.12
CA ILE A 248 -18.61 13.96 -24.37
C ILE A 248 -20.00 14.59 -24.26
N ASN A 249 -21.04 13.84 -24.61
CA ASN A 249 -22.42 14.33 -24.49
C ASN A 249 -22.86 14.28 -23.02
N ALA A 250 -22.52 15.32 -22.27
CA ALA A 250 -22.83 15.43 -20.85
C ALA A 250 -24.09 16.28 -20.62
N GLY A 251 -25.15 15.66 -20.09
CA GLY A 251 -26.37 16.30 -19.62
C GLY A 251 -26.17 17.12 -18.34
N GLU A 252 -27.23 17.73 -17.83
CA GLU A 252 -27.19 18.39 -16.52
C GLU A 252 -26.95 17.34 -15.41
N CYS A 253 -26.14 17.70 -14.42
CA CYS A 253 -25.91 16.84 -13.28
C CYS A 253 -27.17 16.76 -12.42
N VAL A 254 -27.70 15.55 -12.23
CA VAL A 254 -28.84 15.31 -11.35
C VAL A 254 -28.41 15.53 -9.90
N LYS A 255 -29.32 16.07 -9.08
CA LYS A 255 -29.10 16.30 -7.65
C LYS A 255 -28.53 15.05 -6.98
N GLY A 256 -27.34 15.20 -6.43
CA GLY A 256 -26.62 14.15 -5.72
C GLY A 256 -26.84 14.18 -4.22
N LEU A 257 -25.95 13.50 -3.50
CA LEU A 257 -25.90 13.49 -2.05
C LEU A 257 -24.63 14.21 -1.57
N ASP A 258 -24.77 14.97 -0.49
CA ASP A 258 -23.65 15.53 0.28
C ASP A 258 -23.76 15.00 1.69
N ILE A 259 -22.79 14.20 2.11
CA ILE A 259 -22.83 13.49 3.40
C ILE A 259 -21.64 13.90 4.27
N GLU A 260 -21.90 14.02 5.57
CA GLU A 260 -20.87 14.12 6.59
C GLU A 260 -20.72 12.77 7.29
N VAL A 261 -19.51 12.19 7.19
CA VAL A 261 -19.19 10.94 7.86
C VAL A 261 -18.51 11.14 9.21
N LYS A 262 -18.87 10.26 10.15
CA LYS A 262 -18.18 10.16 11.45
C LYS A 262 -17.11 9.07 11.37
N PRO A 263 -15.90 9.27 11.93
CA PRO A 263 -14.81 8.29 11.80
C PRO A 263 -15.16 6.86 12.20
N HIS A 264 -16.00 6.68 13.23
CA HIS A 264 -16.39 5.36 13.73
C HIS A 264 -17.53 4.68 12.94
N ASN A 265 -18.18 5.38 12.01
CA ASN A 265 -19.33 4.86 11.27
C ASN A 265 -19.30 5.25 9.77
N ALA A 266 -18.12 5.61 9.26
CA ALA A 266 -17.98 6.13 7.90
C ALA A 266 -18.43 5.11 6.85
N ASP A 267 -18.09 3.83 7.04
CA ASP A 267 -18.40 2.78 6.08
C ASP A 267 -19.91 2.59 5.91
N ALA A 268 -20.66 2.45 7.01
CA ALA A 268 -22.10 2.28 6.94
C ALA A 268 -22.80 3.49 6.32
N GLN A 269 -22.33 4.71 6.60
CA GLN A 269 -22.89 5.93 6.00
C GLN A 269 -22.63 6.01 4.49
N VAL A 270 -21.43 5.61 4.04
CA VAL A 270 -21.10 5.49 2.62
C VAL A 270 -21.98 4.44 1.95
N ASP A 271 -22.19 3.29 2.59
CA ASP A 271 -22.98 2.20 2.03
C ASP A 271 -24.44 2.58 1.84
N ILE A 272 -25.02 3.26 2.84
CA ILE A 272 -26.38 3.78 2.76
C ILE A 272 -26.49 4.74 1.57
N ALA A 273 -25.56 5.69 1.44
CA ALA A 273 -25.58 6.67 0.35
C ALA A 273 -25.45 5.99 -1.03
N ILE A 274 -24.53 5.03 -1.19
CA ILE A 274 -24.35 4.29 -2.44
C ILE A 274 -25.59 3.45 -2.76
N ARG A 275 -26.18 2.78 -1.77
CA ARG A 275 -27.41 2.00 -1.93
C ARG A 275 -28.57 2.86 -2.40
N CYS A 276 -28.72 4.09 -1.89
CA CYS A 276 -29.74 5.02 -2.37
C CYS A 276 -29.66 5.29 -3.88
N PHE A 277 -28.46 5.38 -4.45
CA PHE A 277 -28.30 5.51 -5.90
C PHE A 277 -28.62 4.21 -6.64
N ALA A 278 -28.15 3.08 -6.11
CA ALA A 278 -28.29 1.76 -6.72
C ALA A 278 -29.75 1.31 -6.79
N THR A 279 -30.55 1.58 -5.75
CA THR A 279 -31.97 1.19 -5.66
C THR A 279 -32.93 2.28 -6.14
N SER A 280 -32.43 3.37 -6.70
CA SER A 280 -33.29 4.41 -7.25
C SER A 280 -34.03 3.89 -8.49
N GLN A 281 -35.24 4.42 -8.76
CA GLN A 281 -36.03 4.01 -9.92
C GLN A 281 -35.26 4.17 -11.25
N ASN A 282 -34.36 5.15 -11.30
CA ASN A 282 -33.50 5.41 -12.43
C ASN A 282 -32.05 5.56 -11.94
N PRO A 283 -31.27 4.47 -11.79
CA PRO A 283 -29.88 4.57 -11.36
C PRO A 283 -29.04 5.47 -12.28
N PRO A 284 -28.03 6.19 -11.76
CA PRO A 284 -27.19 7.07 -12.57
C PRO A 284 -26.29 6.27 -13.53
N GLN A 285 -25.96 6.83 -14.69
CA GLN A 285 -24.97 6.23 -15.59
C GLN A 285 -23.55 6.36 -15.01
N LEU A 286 -23.31 7.42 -14.25
CA LEU A 286 -22.04 7.71 -13.59
C LEU A 286 -22.27 8.40 -12.25
N LEU A 287 -21.56 7.92 -11.23
CA LEU A 287 -21.43 8.59 -9.93
C LEU A 287 -20.05 9.26 -9.80
N LEU A 288 -20.02 10.59 -9.76
CA LEU A 288 -18.81 11.34 -9.39
C LEU A 288 -18.69 11.38 -7.85
N VAL A 289 -17.76 10.63 -7.28
CA VAL A 289 -17.52 10.62 -5.84
C VAL A 289 -16.43 11.62 -5.48
N ILE A 290 -16.74 12.59 -4.64
CA ILE A 290 -15.81 13.62 -4.19
C ILE A 290 -15.35 13.28 -2.78
N LEU A 291 -14.09 12.90 -2.65
CA LEU A 291 -13.46 12.49 -1.40
C LEU A 291 -12.82 13.68 -0.70
N PRO A 292 -12.79 13.71 0.64
CA PRO A 292 -12.34 14.89 1.37
C PRO A 292 -10.83 15.14 1.23
N ALA A 293 -10.03 14.08 1.17
CA ALA A 293 -8.57 14.17 1.07
C ALA A 293 -7.98 12.90 0.44
N SER A 294 -6.75 13.00 -0.07
CA SER A 294 -6.04 11.90 -0.75
C SER A 294 -5.51 10.81 0.18
N ASP A 295 -5.40 11.09 1.48
CA ASP A 295 -4.89 10.19 2.52
C ASP A 295 -5.98 9.30 3.16
N ASN A 296 -7.26 9.53 2.85
CA ASN A 296 -8.38 8.71 3.32
C ASN A 296 -8.55 7.43 2.50
N VAL A 297 -7.51 6.57 2.50
CA VAL A 297 -7.46 5.33 1.72
C VAL A 297 -8.60 4.37 2.09
N ALA A 298 -8.95 4.26 3.39
CA ALA A 298 -10.05 3.42 3.85
C ALA A 298 -11.39 3.81 3.22
N LEU A 299 -11.69 5.11 3.18
CA LEU A 299 -12.92 5.64 2.60
C LEU A 299 -12.97 5.39 1.08
N TYR A 300 -11.86 5.62 0.37
CA TYR A 300 -11.74 5.30 -1.04
C TYR A 300 -12.00 3.80 -1.30
N ASN A 301 -11.38 2.93 -0.49
CA ASN A 301 -11.55 1.48 -0.62
C ASN A 301 -13.01 1.07 -0.38
N ARG A 302 -13.68 1.61 0.65
CA ARG A 302 -15.09 1.31 0.90
C ARG A 302 -15.99 1.77 -0.24
N VAL A 303 -15.80 3.00 -0.74
CA VAL A 303 -16.53 3.50 -1.92
C VAL A 303 -16.34 2.58 -3.12
N LYS A 304 -15.09 2.18 -3.41
CA LYS A 304 -14.81 1.28 -4.55
C LYS A 304 -15.44 -0.08 -4.38
N PHE A 305 -15.39 -0.65 -3.18
CA PHE A 305 -16.02 -1.93 -2.88
C PHE A 305 -17.55 -1.86 -3.04
N ALA A 306 -18.19 -0.89 -2.38
CA ALA A 306 -19.64 -0.72 -2.45
C ALA A 306 -20.13 -0.42 -3.88
N CYS A 307 -19.42 0.41 -4.64
CA CYS A 307 -19.81 0.67 -6.04
C CYS A 307 -19.54 -0.51 -6.98
N HIS A 308 -18.35 -1.11 -6.96
CA HIS A 308 -17.95 -2.10 -7.97
C HIS A 308 -18.38 -3.54 -7.65
N VAL A 309 -18.37 -3.92 -6.37
CA VAL A 309 -18.64 -5.29 -5.93
C VAL A 309 -20.10 -5.46 -5.51
N GLU A 310 -20.65 -4.52 -4.74
CA GLU A 310 -22.01 -4.65 -4.19
C GLU A 310 -23.09 -4.06 -5.11
N ALA A 311 -22.88 -2.86 -5.66
CA ALA A 311 -23.94 -2.09 -6.33
C ALA A 311 -23.88 -2.07 -7.87
N GLY A 312 -22.75 -2.44 -8.49
CA GLY A 312 -22.56 -2.35 -9.94
C GLY A 312 -22.59 -0.92 -10.51
N LEU A 313 -22.29 0.09 -9.70
CA LEU A 313 -22.31 1.50 -10.10
C LEU A 313 -20.96 1.96 -10.69
N ILE A 314 -21.01 2.47 -11.93
CA ILE A 314 -19.86 3.11 -12.56
C ILE A 314 -19.58 4.43 -11.84
N ASN A 315 -18.37 4.59 -11.31
CA ASN A 315 -17.97 5.79 -10.57
C ASN A 315 -16.60 6.32 -10.97
N VAL A 316 -16.38 7.61 -10.77
CA VAL A 316 -15.06 8.26 -10.81
C VAL A 316 -14.86 9.00 -9.49
N CYS A 317 -13.70 8.81 -8.86
CA CYS A 317 -13.37 9.46 -7.60
C CYS A 317 -12.44 10.64 -7.84
N VAL A 318 -12.73 11.78 -7.22
CA VAL A 318 -11.87 12.97 -7.22
C VAL A 318 -11.60 13.41 -5.79
N VAL A 319 -10.46 14.07 -5.55
CA VAL A 319 -10.16 14.68 -4.25
C VAL A 319 -10.72 16.10 -4.26
N GLY A 320 -11.55 16.45 -3.27
CA GLY A 320 -12.28 17.71 -3.23
C GLY A 320 -11.37 18.94 -3.34
N SER A 321 -10.25 18.96 -2.62
CA SER A 321 -9.27 20.06 -2.69
C SER A 321 -8.57 20.19 -4.05
N LYS A 322 -8.47 19.11 -4.84
CA LYS A 322 -7.98 19.18 -6.23
C LYS A 322 -9.10 19.60 -7.18
N PHE A 323 -10.31 19.10 -6.97
CA PHE A 323 -11.47 19.42 -7.78
C PHE A 323 -11.85 20.90 -7.68
N ALA A 324 -11.74 21.49 -6.48
CA ALA A 324 -12.03 22.90 -6.23
C ALA A 324 -11.04 23.88 -6.89
N LYS A 325 -9.85 23.43 -7.32
CA LYS A 325 -8.86 24.28 -8.00
C LYS A 325 -9.24 24.69 -9.43
N VAL A 326 -10.24 24.03 -10.02
CA VAL A 326 -10.69 24.29 -11.40
C VAL A 326 -9.54 24.27 -12.41
N ASP A 327 -8.65 23.28 -12.27
CA ASP A 327 -7.57 23.06 -13.23
C ASP A 327 -8.14 22.35 -14.48
N GLU A 328 -8.10 23.03 -15.63
CA GLU A 328 -8.69 22.51 -16.88
C GLU A 328 -8.03 21.20 -17.34
N GLN A 329 -6.71 21.05 -17.13
CA GLN A 329 -6.00 19.83 -17.52
C GLN A 329 -6.37 18.67 -16.60
N TYR A 330 -6.56 18.93 -15.30
CA TYR A 330 -7.06 17.96 -14.33
C TYR A 330 -8.48 17.52 -14.69
N TYR A 331 -9.40 18.46 -14.97
CA TYR A 331 -10.76 18.13 -15.40
C TYR A 331 -10.76 17.35 -16.72
N ALA A 332 -9.91 17.72 -17.68
CA ALA A 332 -9.78 16.97 -18.92
C ALA A 332 -9.31 15.53 -18.68
N ASN A 333 -8.30 15.34 -17.82
CA ASN A 333 -7.80 14.01 -17.46
C ASN A 333 -8.87 13.16 -16.74
N VAL A 334 -9.65 13.76 -15.84
CA VAL A 334 -10.81 13.08 -15.22
C VAL A 334 -11.87 12.77 -16.28
N GLY A 335 -12.10 13.67 -17.23
CA GLY A 335 -13.03 13.47 -18.35
C GLY A 335 -12.65 12.31 -19.26
N LEU A 336 -11.35 12.10 -19.52
CA LEU A 336 -10.88 10.91 -20.23
C LEU A 336 -11.23 9.60 -19.51
N GLN A 337 -11.21 9.59 -18.17
CA GLN A 337 -11.64 8.43 -17.39
C GLN A 337 -13.16 8.24 -17.47
N VAL A 338 -13.93 9.32 -17.42
CA VAL A 338 -15.39 9.29 -17.59
C VAL A 338 -15.74 8.67 -18.94
N ASN A 339 -15.14 9.15 -20.02
CA ASN A 339 -15.40 8.64 -21.36
C ASN A 339 -15.06 7.15 -21.46
N PHE A 340 -13.88 6.75 -20.97
CA PHE A 340 -13.45 5.34 -20.99
C PHE A 340 -14.41 4.42 -20.22
N LYS A 341 -14.82 4.81 -19.00
CA LYS A 341 -15.73 4.02 -18.16
C LYS A 341 -17.13 3.91 -18.73
N LEU A 342 -17.55 4.90 -19.51
CA LEU A 342 -18.81 4.88 -20.26
C LEU A 342 -18.65 4.29 -21.67
N ARG A 343 -17.59 3.49 -21.89
CA ARG A 343 -17.28 2.74 -23.11
C ARG A 343 -16.92 3.59 -24.33
N GLY A 344 -16.63 4.88 -24.14
CA GLY A 344 -16.08 5.74 -25.18
C GLY A 344 -14.62 5.43 -25.50
N GLN A 345 -14.14 5.94 -26.63
CA GLN A 345 -12.76 5.83 -27.08
C GLN A 345 -12.11 7.21 -27.10
N ASN A 346 -11.03 7.39 -26.33
CA ASN A 346 -10.38 8.69 -26.23
C ASN A 346 -9.57 9.04 -27.47
N TYR A 347 -8.76 8.10 -27.96
CA TYR A 347 -7.88 8.26 -29.11
C TYR A 347 -7.69 6.89 -29.79
N TYR A 348 -7.03 6.89 -30.95
CA TYR A 348 -6.66 5.69 -31.68
C TYR A 348 -5.28 5.85 -32.34
N ILE A 349 -4.69 4.73 -32.71
CA ILE A 349 -3.50 4.65 -33.56
C ILE A 349 -3.95 3.99 -34.87
N ASP A 350 -3.40 4.46 -35.98
CA ASP A 350 -3.69 3.89 -37.28
C ASP A 350 -3.26 2.42 -37.37
N GLY A 351 -4.10 1.54 -37.92
CA GLY A 351 -3.80 0.11 -38.02
C GLY A 351 -2.50 -0.18 -38.78
N SER A 352 -2.12 0.68 -39.74
CA SER A 352 -0.84 0.58 -40.46
C SER A 352 0.40 0.68 -39.58
N GLN A 353 0.28 1.27 -38.38
CA GLN A 353 1.35 1.41 -37.40
C GLN A 353 1.33 0.33 -36.32
N LEU A 354 0.37 -0.60 -36.37
CA LEU A 354 0.13 -1.62 -35.35
C LEU A 354 0.58 -3.03 -35.77
N GLY A 355 1.08 -3.20 -37.00
CA GLY A 355 1.52 -4.50 -37.52
C GLY A 355 0.41 -5.55 -37.42
N ILE A 356 0.74 -6.73 -36.86
CA ILE A 356 -0.21 -7.85 -36.69
C ILE A 356 -1.46 -7.51 -35.86
N LEU A 357 -1.40 -6.47 -35.01
CA LEU A 357 -2.55 -6.02 -34.24
C LEU A 357 -3.53 -5.22 -35.10
N GLY A 358 -3.04 -4.52 -36.13
CA GLY A 358 -3.85 -3.74 -37.06
C GLY A 358 -4.73 -4.60 -37.98
N GLU A 359 -4.39 -5.87 -38.15
CA GLU A 359 -5.14 -6.83 -38.98
C GLU A 359 -6.49 -7.24 -38.36
N GLY A 360 -6.71 -6.95 -37.07
CA GLY A 360 -7.93 -7.35 -36.36
C GLY A 360 -8.09 -8.85 -36.15
N LYS A 361 -7.00 -9.61 -36.33
CA LYS A 361 -6.93 -11.07 -36.12
C LYS A 361 -6.16 -11.47 -34.86
N THR A 362 -5.62 -10.49 -34.14
CA THR A 362 -4.76 -10.71 -32.98
C THR A 362 -5.38 -10.08 -31.74
N MET A 363 -5.50 -10.84 -30.65
CA MET A 363 -5.89 -10.35 -29.34
C MET A 363 -4.65 -10.10 -28.49
N LEU A 364 -4.53 -8.91 -27.89
CA LEU A 364 -3.47 -8.59 -26.95
C LEU A 364 -3.96 -8.78 -25.51
N VAL A 365 -3.17 -9.48 -24.70
CA VAL A 365 -3.50 -9.86 -23.33
C VAL A 365 -2.39 -9.40 -22.38
N GLY A 366 -2.77 -8.79 -21.26
CA GLY A 366 -1.87 -8.42 -20.18
C GLY A 366 -2.24 -9.15 -18.89
N ILE A 367 -1.25 -9.74 -18.22
CA ILE A 367 -1.43 -10.49 -16.96
C ILE A 367 -0.50 -9.90 -15.90
N HIS A 368 -1.01 -9.70 -14.70
CA HIS A 368 -0.23 -9.24 -13.55
C HIS A 368 -0.73 -9.88 -12.25
N VAL A 369 0.19 -10.29 -11.39
CA VAL A 369 -0.11 -10.76 -10.04
C VAL A 369 0.37 -9.72 -9.04
N THR A 370 -0.55 -9.28 -8.16
CA THR A 370 -0.22 -8.41 -7.03
C THR A 370 -0.14 -9.23 -5.75
N HIS A 371 1.00 -9.16 -5.07
CA HIS A 371 1.17 -9.75 -3.74
C HIS A 371 0.78 -8.79 -2.62
N PRO A 372 0.44 -9.32 -1.42
CA PRO A 372 0.17 -8.50 -0.25
C PRO A 372 1.33 -7.55 0.07
N SER A 373 1.00 -6.29 0.39
CA SER A 373 1.99 -5.29 0.80
C SER A 373 2.53 -5.57 2.21
N PRO A 374 3.72 -5.06 2.57
CA PRO A 374 4.24 -5.13 3.94
C PRO A 374 3.21 -4.59 4.95
N GLY A 375 2.98 -5.34 6.03
CA GLY A 375 1.95 -5.03 7.05
C GLY A 375 0.58 -5.67 6.80
N SER A 376 0.39 -6.36 5.66
CA SER A 376 -0.80 -7.20 5.44
C SER A 376 -0.81 -8.41 6.40
N SER A 377 -1.98 -9.04 6.57
CA SER A 377 -2.08 -10.28 7.33
C SER A 377 -1.21 -11.38 6.70
N GLN A 378 -0.68 -12.30 7.52
CA GLN A 378 0.19 -13.38 7.05
C GLN A 378 -0.48 -14.29 6.01
N ASN A 379 -1.81 -14.40 6.07
CA ASN A 379 -2.62 -15.21 5.16
C ASN A 379 -3.29 -14.37 4.06
N ALA A 380 -2.87 -13.12 3.85
CA ALA A 380 -3.42 -12.30 2.78
C ALA A 380 -3.13 -12.98 1.42
N PRO A 381 -4.15 -13.16 0.56
CA PRO A 381 -3.95 -13.85 -0.71
C PRO A 381 -3.27 -12.95 -1.74
N SER A 382 -2.70 -13.56 -2.78
CA SER A 382 -2.30 -12.82 -3.98
C SER A 382 -3.51 -12.61 -4.89
N VAL A 383 -3.50 -11.54 -5.68
CA VAL A 383 -4.56 -11.26 -6.66
C VAL A 383 -3.97 -11.22 -8.05
N ALA A 384 -4.42 -12.13 -8.91
CA ALA A 384 -4.12 -12.11 -10.33
C ALA A 384 -5.15 -11.29 -11.08
N GLY A 385 -4.69 -10.40 -11.95
CA GLY A 385 -5.51 -9.62 -12.86
C GLY A 385 -5.10 -9.88 -14.31
N ILE A 386 -6.09 -10.10 -15.16
CA ILE A 386 -5.91 -10.25 -16.60
C ILE A 386 -6.79 -9.24 -17.32
N VAL A 387 -6.25 -8.64 -18.38
CA VAL A 387 -6.96 -7.76 -19.29
C VAL A 387 -6.74 -8.20 -20.72
N ALA A 388 -7.72 -8.00 -21.59
CA ALA A 388 -7.56 -8.30 -23.01
C ALA A 388 -8.24 -7.25 -23.88
N SER A 389 -7.63 -6.96 -25.04
CA SER A 389 -8.23 -6.12 -26.07
C SER A 389 -9.48 -6.78 -26.62
N VAL A 390 -10.56 -6.02 -26.83
CA VAL A 390 -11.81 -6.56 -27.38
C VAL A 390 -11.93 -6.45 -28.91
N ASP A 391 -11.11 -5.61 -29.54
CA ASP A 391 -11.13 -5.31 -30.97
C ASP A 391 -9.78 -4.73 -31.44
N LYS A 392 -9.66 -4.50 -32.75
CA LYS A 392 -8.48 -3.88 -33.40
C LYS A 392 -8.22 -2.42 -33.00
N GLN A 393 -9.20 -1.76 -32.37
CA GLN A 393 -9.06 -0.35 -31.96
C GLN A 393 -8.27 -0.21 -30.66
N LEU A 394 -8.10 -1.31 -29.92
CA LEU A 394 -7.33 -1.38 -28.66
C LEU A 394 -7.81 -0.33 -27.63
N ALA A 395 -9.10 0.02 -27.69
CA ALA A 395 -9.69 1.10 -26.91
C ALA A 395 -10.29 0.64 -25.59
N GLN A 396 -10.69 -0.63 -25.50
CA GLN A 396 -11.43 -1.18 -24.37
C GLN A 396 -10.80 -2.49 -23.91
N TRP A 397 -10.60 -2.58 -22.59
CA TRP A 397 -9.81 -3.63 -21.93
C TRP A 397 -10.52 -4.11 -20.66
N PRO A 398 -11.60 -4.91 -20.82
CA PRO A 398 -12.25 -5.55 -19.69
C PRO A 398 -11.26 -6.44 -18.93
N ALA A 399 -11.50 -6.59 -17.64
CA ALA A 399 -10.61 -7.27 -16.72
C ALA A 399 -11.31 -8.43 -16.01
N GLU A 400 -10.56 -9.49 -15.72
CA GLU A 400 -10.94 -10.55 -14.79
C GLU A 400 -9.93 -10.57 -13.63
N LEU A 401 -10.44 -10.74 -12.41
CA LEU A 401 -9.63 -10.82 -11.18
C LEU A 401 -9.84 -12.17 -10.52
N ARG A 402 -8.76 -12.79 -10.03
CA ARG A 402 -8.78 -14.04 -9.29
C ARG A 402 -7.91 -13.95 -8.05
N ILE A 403 -8.38 -14.57 -6.97
CA ILE A 403 -7.67 -14.69 -5.71
C ILE A 403 -6.94 -16.04 -5.72
N GLN A 404 -5.66 -16.05 -5.32
CA GLN A 404 -4.84 -17.26 -5.22
C GLN A 404 -4.02 -17.25 -3.93
N ALA A 405 -3.32 -18.34 -3.63
CA ALA A 405 -2.53 -18.43 -2.41
C ALA A 405 -1.48 -17.31 -2.31
N ALA A 406 -1.07 -17.00 -1.08
CA ALA A 406 -0.08 -15.96 -0.80
C ALA A 406 1.24 -16.27 -1.52
N GLN A 407 1.86 -15.26 -2.14
CA GLN A 407 3.16 -15.33 -2.82
C GLN A 407 3.26 -16.34 -3.97
N GLN A 408 2.13 -16.79 -4.50
CA GLN A 408 2.10 -17.67 -5.66
C GLN A 408 2.05 -16.85 -6.95
N GLU A 409 2.82 -17.23 -7.97
CA GLU A 409 2.90 -16.54 -9.27
C GLU A 409 2.17 -17.29 -10.40
N MET A 410 2.29 -18.63 -10.47
CA MET A 410 1.97 -19.39 -11.69
C MET A 410 0.50 -19.83 -11.88
N GLU A 411 -0.31 -19.97 -10.83
CA GLU A 411 -1.66 -20.55 -10.95
C GLU A 411 -2.66 -19.71 -11.77
N ALA A 412 -2.40 -18.40 -11.91
CA ALA A 412 -3.24 -17.52 -12.71
C ALA A 412 -3.30 -17.93 -14.20
N GLN A 413 -2.20 -18.45 -14.75
CA GLN A 413 -2.07 -18.64 -16.20
C GLN A 413 -2.89 -19.83 -16.73
N SER A 414 -3.15 -20.86 -15.92
CA SER A 414 -3.71 -22.14 -16.38
C SER A 414 -5.24 -22.20 -16.43
N HIS A 415 -5.96 -21.24 -15.84
CA HIS A 415 -7.42 -21.35 -15.65
C HIS A 415 -8.25 -20.16 -16.17
N LEU A 416 -7.64 -19.16 -16.79
CA LEU A 416 -8.32 -17.93 -17.18
C LEU A 416 -8.89 -17.99 -18.61
N LYS A 417 -10.22 -18.14 -18.71
CA LYS A 417 -11.03 -18.21 -19.95
C LYS A 417 -11.40 -16.82 -20.51
N VAL A 418 -10.44 -15.90 -20.55
CA VAL A 418 -10.71 -14.50 -20.96
C VAL A 418 -11.20 -14.41 -22.40
N ALA A 419 -10.69 -15.25 -23.30
CA ALA A 419 -11.15 -15.29 -24.69
C ALA A 419 -12.63 -15.69 -24.81
N GLU A 420 -13.07 -16.69 -24.02
CA GLU A 420 -14.44 -17.21 -24.05
C GLU A 420 -15.45 -16.18 -23.52
N HIS A 421 -15.09 -15.41 -22.47
CA HIS A 421 -15.99 -14.43 -21.86
C HIS A 421 -16.14 -13.12 -22.67
N LEU A 422 -15.16 -12.78 -23.51
CA LEU A 422 -15.13 -11.47 -24.17
C LEU A 422 -15.78 -11.45 -25.56
N ASN A 423 -16.23 -12.61 -26.05
CA ASN A 423 -16.88 -12.79 -27.35
C ASN A 423 -16.11 -12.08 -28.49
N TRP A 424 -14.77 -12.14 -28.41
CA TRP A 424 -13.85 -11.38 -29.26
C TRP A 424 -14.06 -11.69 -30.75
N GLU A 425 -14.33 -12.95 -31.08
CA GLU A 425 -14.62 -13.40 -32.44
C GLU A 425 -15.88 -12.72 -33.02
N SER A 426 -16.96 -12.62 -32.24
CA SER A 426 -18.22 -12.00 -32.69
C SER A 426 -18.08 -10.51 -33.05
N LYS A 427 -17.21 -9.78 -32.32
CA LYS A 427 -17.02 -8.33 -32.53
C LYS A 427 -16.13 -8.02 -33.72
N ASN A 428 -15.22 -8.92 -34.07
CA ASN A 428 -14.33 -8.73 -35.21
C ASN A 428 -14.85 -9.36 -36.51
N MET A 429 -15.75 -10.36 -36.46
CA MET A 429 -16.41 -10.93 -37.65
C MET A 429 -17.56 -10.07 -38.22
N GLN A 430 -18.15 -9.16 -37.44
CA GLN A 430 -19.20 -8.25 -37.94
C GLN A 430 -18.65 -7.04 -38.72
N GLN A 431 -17.33 -6.88 -38.80
CA GLN A 431 -16.68 -5.72 -39.44
C GLN A 431 -15.81 -6.09 -40.65
N SER A 432 -15.85 -7.36 -41.09
CA SER A 432 -15.11 -7.89 -42.24
C SER A 432 -15.97 -8.02 -43.48
#